data_AF-A0A951LE27-F1
#
_entry.id   AF-A0A951LE27-F1
#
_cell.length_a   1.000
_cell.length_b   1.000
_cell.length_c   1.000
_cell.angle_alpha   90.00
_cell.angle_beta   90.00
_cell.angle_gamma   90.00
#
_symmetry.space_group_name_H-M   'P 1'
#
loop_
_entity.id
_entity.type
_entity.pdbx_description
1 polymer ?
#
loop_
_entity_poly.entity_id
_entity_poly.type
_entity_poly.pdbx_seq_one_letter_code
_entity_poly.pdbx_strand_id
1 'polypeptide(L)'
;EHGIYVDVANNTRIEWNLIYDNADRGIQLYPDAQDTTIDHNVIDGNGEGLLFSGDGGFASSNANVYANLITNSRIRHDAESWYPQGNPVGTDNLLRGNCIWGGREGTIDTSGGGFAPRGNVIANPLYVDPARHDYRLRSTSPCLGLTGDIAAEVDGPTATAASTHSSHRRPRGRSAVASRNGSRKAHRARRPRRPHGSR
;
A
#
# COMPACT_ATOMS: atom_id res chain seq x y z
N GLU A 1 -8.43 -3.67 -4.03
CA GLU A 1 -8.25 -2.22 -4.23
C GLU A 1 -6.76 -1.94 -4.39
N HIS A 2 -6.42 -0.86 -5.07
CA HIS A 2 -5.03 -0.43 -5.34
C HIS A 2 -4.56 0.47 -4.20
N GLY A 3 -3.24 0.61 -4.01
CA GLY A 3 -2.68 1.57 -3.06
C GLY A 3 -2.77 3.00 -3.60
N ILE A 4 -1.93 3.34 -4.58
CA ILE A 4 -1.93 4.63 -5.26
C ILE A 4 -2.17 4.44 -6.75
N TYR A 5 -3.15 5.16 -7.28
CA TYR A 5 -3.49 5.18 -8.70
C TYR A 5 -3.35 6.61 -9.22
N VAL A 6 -2.38 6.83 -10.09
CA VAL A 6 -2.12 8.15 -10.67
C VAL A 6 -2.86 8.24 -11.99
N ASP A 7 -4.07 8.82 -11.96
CA ASP A 7 -4.95 9.01 -13.12
C ASP A 7 -4.69 10.36 -13.81
N VAL A 8 -4.23 10.34 -15.06
CA VAL A 8 -4.02 11.53 -15.94
C VAL A 8 -3.45 12.73 -15.18
N ALA A 9 -2.16 12.67 -14.84
CA ALA A 9 -1.49 13.69 -14.03
C ALA A 9 -0.04 13.89 -14.43
N ASN A 10 0.46 15.12 -14.24
CA ASN A 10 1.83 15.50 -14.55
C ASN A 10 2.59 15.91 -13.28
N ASN A 11 3.89 15.65 -13.24
CA ASN A 11 4.80 16.07 -12.16
C ASN A 11 4.40 15.53 -10.78
N THR A 12 3.78 14.36 -10.73
CA THR A 12 3.41 13.69 -9.49
C THR A 12 4.67 13.26 -8.73
N ARG A 13 4.69 13.44 -7.41
CA ARG A 13 5.74 12.95 -6.52
C ARG A 13 5.14 12.01 -5.48
N ILE A 14 5.61 10.78 -5.42
CA ILE A 14 5.20 9.77 -4.44
C ILE A 14 6.43 9.40 -3.64
N GLU A 15 6.56 9.95 -2.42
CA GLU A 15 7.80 9.87 -1.65
C GLU A 15 7.53 9.54 -0.20
N TRP A 16 8.40 8.73 0.42
CA TRP A 16 8.36 8.42 1.85
C TRP A 16 7.03 7.82 2.32
N ASN A 17 6.54 6.80 1.60
CA ASN A 17 5.31 6.08 1.94
C ASN A 17 5.58 4.61 2.29
N LEU A 18 4.73 4.05 3.15
CA LEU A 18 4.58 2.61 3.34
C LEU A 18 3.28 2.16 2.65
N ILE A 19 3.39 1.40 1.57
CA ILE A 19 2.29 0.97 0.70
C ILE A 19 2.26 -0.55 0.70
N TYR A 20 1.35 -1.15 1.46
CA TYR A 20 1.36 -2.58 1.67
C TYR A 20 -0.04 -3.21 1.74
N ASP A 21 -0.07 -4.52 1.53
CA ASP A 21 -1.25 -5.38 1.64
C ASP A 21 -2.46 -5.02 0.76
N ASN A 22 -2.29 -4.15 -0.25
CA ASN A 22 -3.34 -3.88 -1.22
C ASN A 22 -3.64 -5.13 -2.06
N ALA A 23 -4.91 -5.41 -2.31
CA ALA A 23 -5.32 -6.62 -3.03
C ALA A 23 -4.93 -6.61 -4.52
N ASP A 24 -4.69 -5.42 -5.08
CA ASP A 24 -4.23 -5.23 -6.47
C ASP A 24 -2.86 -4.50 -6.47
N ARG A 25 -2.63 -3.51 -7.33
CA ARG A 25 -1.36 -2.78 -7.42
C ARG A 25 -1.03 -1.94 -6.19
N GLY A 26 0.24 -1.92 -5.79
CA GLY A 26 0.77 -0.95 -4.84
C GLY A 26 0.75 0.46 -5.43
N ILE A 27 1.41 0.66 -6.58
CA ILE A 27 1.35 1.91 -7.35
C ILE A 27 1.06 1.60 -8.81
N GLN A 28 0.13 2.34 -9.42
CA GLN A 28 -0.15 2.29 -10.85
C GLN A 28 -0.07 3.69 -11.48
N LEU A 29 0.69 3.78 -12.58
CA LEU A 29 0.73 4.93 -13.47
C LEU A 29 -0.20 4.64 -14.67
N TYR A 30 -1.31 5.38 -14.81
CA TYR A 30 -2.33 5.09 -15.82
C TYR A 30 -3.26 6.28 -16.14
N PRO A 31 -3.91 6.33 -17.30
CA PRO A 31 -3.36 5.85 -18.55
C PRO A 31 -2.27 6.82 -19.07
N ASP A 32 -2.24 8.05 -18.53
CA ASP A 32 -1.45 9.18 -19.02
C ASP A 32 -0.73 9.91 -17.87
N ALA A 33 -0.04 9.17 -17.00
CA ALA A 33 0.76 9.78 -15.94
C ALA A 33 2.14 10.19 -16.50
N GLN A 34 2.46 11.48 -16.45
CA GLN A 34 3.68 12.04 -17.03
C GLN A 34 4.61 12.61 -15.96
N ASP A 35 5.91 12.52 -16.22
CA ASP A 35 6.97 13.18 -15.42
C ASP A 35 6.90 12.84 -13.91
N THR A 36 6.50 11.61 -13.59
CA THR A 36 6.26 11.17 -12.20
C THR A 36 7.55 10.73 -11.52
N THR A 37 7.78 11.20 -10.29
CA THR A 37 8.88 10.74 -9.42
C THR A 37 8.33 9.84 -8.32
N ILE A 38 8.94 8.67 -8.16
CA ILE A 38 8.60 7.71 -7.11
C ILE A 38 9.90 7.34 -6.39
N ASP A 39 10.09 7.80 -5.17
CA ASP A 39 11.30 7.49 -4.40
C ASP A 39 11.12 7.32 -2.90
N HIS A 40 12.02 6.56 -2.28
CA HIS A 40 11.98 6.28 -0.84
C HIS A 40 10.62 5.75 -0.36
N ASN A 41 10.01 4.83 -1.10
CA ASN A 41 8.80 4.12 -0.66
C ASN A 41 9.12 2.67 -0.30
N VAL A 42 8.37 2.12 0.65
CA VAL A 42 8.20 0.67 0.83
C VAL A 42 6.92 0.26 0.11
N ILE A 43 7.02 -0.61 -0.88
CA ILE A 43 5.91 -1.15 -1.65
C ILE A 43 5.94 -2.65 -1.45
N ASP A 44 5.27 -3.15 -0.40
CA ASP A 44 5.42 -4.54 0.05
C ASP A 44 4.11 -5.32 0.05
N GLY A 45 4.14 -6.57 -0.41
CA GLY A 45 3.00 -7.48 -0.18
C GLY A 45 1.71 -7.02 -0.88
N ASN A 46 1.78 -6.20 -1.92
CA ASN A 46 0.60 -5.85 -2.72
C ASN A 46 0.27 -7.00 -3.68
N GLY A 47 -0.90 -7.01 -4.33
CA GLY A 47 -1.21 -7.99 -5.38
C GLY A 47 -0.18 -7.93 -6.51
N GLU A 48 0.00 -6.73 -7.05
CA GLU A 48 1.11 -6.35 -7.93
C GLU A 48 1.86 -5.18 -7.27
N GLY A 49 3.13 -4.97 -7.59
CA GLY A 49 3.94 -3.96 -6.91
C GLY A 49 3.77 -2.59 -7.56
N LEU A 50 4.60 -2.32 -8.56
CA LEU A 50 4.57 -1.12 -9.38
C LEU A 50 4.22 -1.45 -10.84
N LEU A 51 3.22 -0.77 -11.39
CA LEU A 51 2.81 -0.92 -12.79
C LEU A 51 3.00 0.38 -13.59
N PHE A 52 3.83 0.31 -14.65
CA PHE A 52 3.85 1.30 -15.73
C PHE A 52 2.79 0.93 -16.77
N SER A 53 1.79 1.78 -17.01
CA SER A 53 0.69 1.42 -17.92
C SER A 53 0.07 2.57 -18.70
N GLY A 54 -0.74 2.19 -19.68
CA GLY A 54 -1.48 3.09 -20.57
C GLY A 54 -2.69 2.39 -21.17
N ASP A 55 -3.64 3.18 -21.67
CA ASP A 55 -4.84 2.72 -22.38
C ASP A 55 -5.49 3.90 -23.12
N GLY A 56 -6.49 3.63 -23.96
CA GLY A 56 -7.30 4.65 -24.62
C GLY A 56 -6.52 5.54 -25.60
N GLY A 57 -5.36 5.08 -26.08
CA GLY A 57 -4.45 5.87 -26.92
C GLY A 57 -3.43 6.69 -26.13
N PHE A 58 -3.37 6.54 -24.80
CA PHE A 58 -2.41 7.21 -23.92
C PHE A 58 -1.42 6.22 -23.32
N ALA A 59 -0.24 6.73 -22.93
CA ALA A 59 0.76 5.94 -22.23
C ALA A 59 1.56 6.80 -21.24
N SER A 60 1.61 6.33 -19.99
CA SER A 60 2.42 6.96 -18.95
C SER A 60 3.90 6.91 -19.29
N SER A 61 4.58 8.06 -19.24
CA SER A 61 5.97 8.22 -19.70
C SER A 61 6.78 9.12 -18.76
N ASN A 62 8.10 9.14 -18.96
CA ASN A 62 9.06 9.96 -18.20
C ASN A 62 9.06 9.74 -16.67
N ALA A 63 8.62 8.58 -16.19
CA ALA A 63 8.67 8.29 -14.76
C ALA A 63 10.10 7.96 -14.32
N ASN A 64 10.54 8.53 -13.19
CA ASN A 64 11.83 8.21 -12.58
C ASN A 64 11.59 7.57 -11.20
N VAL A 65 11.83 6.26 -11.13
CA VAL A 65 11.53 5.43 -9.96
C VAL A 65 12.83 4.95 -9.34
N TYR A 66 13.17 5.45 -8.16
CA TYR A 66 14.47 5.17 -7.54
C TYR A 66 14.47 5.12 -6.01
N ALA A 67 15.47 4.47 -5.42
CA ALA A 67 15.61 4.36 -3.98
C ALA A 67 14.38 3.81 -3.24
N ASN A 68 13.59 2.94 -3.90
CA ASN A 68 12.45 2.26 -3.28
C ASN A 68 12.82 0.84 -2.85
N LEU A 69 12.05 0.31 -1.91
CA LEU A 69 11.92 -1.12 -1.61
C LEU A 69 10.64 -1.61 -2.28
N ILE A 70 10.74 -2.46 -3.30
CA ILE A 70 9.58 -2.99 -4.05
C ILE A 70 9.57 -4.51 -3.92
N THR A 71 8.72 -5.04 -3.05
CA THR A 71 8.89 -6.41 -2.55
C THR A 71 7.60 -7.21 -2.41
N ASN A 72 7.76 -8.52 -2.56
CA ASN A 72 6.79 -9.54 -2.19
C ASN A 72 5.40 -9.39 -2.83
N SER A 73 5.33 -8.93 -4.09
CA SER A 73 4.08 -8.96 -4.85
C SER A 73 3.42 -10.35 -4.81
N ARG A 74 2.15 -10.41 -4.44
CA ARG A 74 1.42 -11.64 -4.12
C ARG A 74 0.80 -12.34 -5.32
N ILE A 75 0.63 -11.65 -6.45
CA ILE A 75 -0.01 -12.19 -7.65
C ILE A 75 1.01 -12.31 -8.77
N ARG A 76 1.74 -11.22 -9.07
CA ARG A 76 2.62 -11.11 -10.24
C ARG A 76 4.03 -10.63 -9.87
N HIS A 77 4.62 -9.73 -10.64
CA HIS A 77 5.98 -9.23 -10.44
C HIS A 77 6.02 -8.04 -9.47
N ASP A 78 7.20 -7.75 -8.92
CA ASP A 78 7.38 -6.54 -8.09
C ASP A 78 7.31 -5.26 -8.94
N ALA A 79 7.88 -5.27 -10.15
CA ALA A 79 7.74 -4.20 -11.12
C ALA A 79 7.47 -4.75 -12.52
N GLU A 80 6.45 -4.22 -13.19
CA GLU A 80 6.08 -4.64 -14.54
C GLU A 80 5.38 -3.52 -15.33
N SER A 81 4.96 -3.84 -16.54
CA SER A 81 4.19 -2.95 -17.38
C SER A 81 3.04 -3.64 -18.09
N TRP A 82 2.02 -2.88 -18.46
CA TRP A 82 0.92 -3.38 -19.27
C TRP A 82 0.34 -2.29 -20.17
N TYR A 83 0.17 -2.64 -21.45
CA TYR A 83 -0.45 -1.80 -22.47
C TYR A 83 -1.34 -2.69 -23.36
N PRO A 84 -2.59 -2.29 -23.66
CA PRO A 84 -3.45 -3.07 -24.54
C PRO A 84 -2.92 -3.10 -25.98
N GLN A 85 -3.30 -4.12 -26.74
CA GLN A 85 -2.86 -4.28 -28.13
C GLN A 85 -3.24 -3.04 -28.97
N GLY A 86 -2.27 -2.48 -29.68
CA GLY A 86 -2.47 -1.28 -30.51
C GLY A 86 -2.42 0.04 -29.75
N ASN A 87 -2.31 0.00 -28.42
CA ASN A 87 -2.06 1.18 -27.61
C ASN A 87 -0.59 1.61 -27.73
N PRO A 88 -0.28 2.92 -27.61
CA PRO A 88 1.10 3.36 -27.40
C PRO A 88 1.71 2.68 -26.17
N VAL A 89 3.02 2.46 -26.24
CA VAL A 89 3.83 1.98 -25.11
C VAL A 89 4.54 3.19 -24.51
N GLY A 90 4.58 3.27 -23.19
CA GLY A 90 5.26 4.35 -22.49
C GLY A 90 6.74 4.45 -22.85
N THR A 91 7.29 5.65 -22.79
CA THR A 91 8.71 5.89 -23.09
C THR A 91 9.41 6.56 -21.93
N ASP A 92 10.73 6.39 -21.87
CA ASP A 92 11.61 7.07 -20.93
C ASP A 92 11.27 6.88 -19.44
N ASN A 93 10.48 5.85 -19.12
CA ASN A 93 10.32 5.40 -17.74
C ASN A 93 11.56 4.64 -17.29
N LEU A 94 12.07 4.97 -16.11
CA LEU A 94 13.32 4.47 -15.58
C LEU A 94 13.10 3.88 -14.18
N LEU A 95 13.25 2.56 -14.07
CA LEU A 95 13.26 1.84 -12.82
C LEU A 95 14.72 1.64 -12.38
N ARG A 96 15.26 2.53 -11.54
CA ARG A 96 16.69 2.51 -11.23
C ARG A 96 17.04 2.58 -9.75
N GLY A 97 18.11 1.91 -9.34
CA GLY A 97 18.61 2.03 -7.97
C GLY A 97 17.56 1.72 -6.90
N ASN A 98 16.68 0.75 -7.16
CA ASN A 98 15.73 0.22 -6.19
C ASN A 98 16.25 -1.10 -5.63
N CYS A 99 15.80 -1.48 -4.44
CA CYS A 99 15.93 -2.85 -3.94
C CYS A 99 14.62 -3.60 -4.19
N ILE A 100 14.70 -4.70 -4.93
CA ILE A 100 13.53 -5.41 -5.46
C ILE A 100 13.62 -6.90 -5.13
N TRP A 101 12.55 -7.49 -4.60
CA TRP A 101 12.62 -8.86 -4.09
C TRP A 101 11.27 -9.55 -3.91
N GLY A 102 11.19 -10.81 -4.34
CA GLY A 102 10.22 -11.77 -3.82
C GLY A 102 8.85 -11.75 -4.49
N GLY A 103 8.67 -11.00 -5.58
CA GLY A 103 7.45 -11.06 -6.39
C GLY A 103 7.14 -12.49 -6.84
N ARG A 104 5.86 -12.87 -6.79
CA ARG A 104 5.37 -14.24 -7.01
C ARG A 104 5.74 -14.81 -8.38
N GLU A 105 5.72 -13.99 -9.41
CA GLU A 105 6.13 -14.41 -10.77
C GLU A 105 7.58 -14.02 -11.12
N GLY A 106 8.20 -13.20 -10.27
CA GLY A 106 9.56 -12.69 -10.44
C GLY A 106 9.67 -11.26 -9.92
N THR A 107 10.88 -10.68 -9.99
CA THR A 107 11.08 -9.30 -9.51
C THR A 107 10.72 -8.26 -10.56
N ILE A 108 11.26 -8.37 -11.78
CA ILE A 108 11.04 -7.39 -12.84
C ILE A 108 10.60 -8.09 -14.12
N ASP A 109 9.45 -7.68 -14.69
CA ASP A 109 9.03 -8.07 -16.04
C ASP A 109 9.12 -6.89 -17.00
N THR A 110 9.97 -7.04 -18.02
CA THR A 110 10.18 -6.04 -19.08
C THR A 110 9.56 -6.46 -20.42
N SER A 111 8.86 -7.60 -20.47
CA SER A 111 8.30 -8.14 -21.71
C SER A 111 7.26 -7.23 -22.37
N GLY A 112 6.55 -6.42 -21.58
CA GLY A 112 5.62 -5.39 -22.05
C GLY A 112 6.28 -4.09 -22.57
N GLY A 113 7.60 -3.95 -22.44
CA GLY A 113 8.31 -2.71 -22.75
C GLY A 113 8.00 -1.62 -21.74
N GLY A 114 7.90 -0.37 -22.19
CA GLY A 114 7.39 0.73 -21.36
C GLY A 114 8.37 1.35 -20.39
N PHE A 115 9.39 0.62 -19.93
CA PHE A 115 10.39 1.12 -18.99
C PHE A 115 11.74 0.39 -19.12
N ALA A 116 12.80 1.01 -18.60
CA ALA A 116 14.13 0.42 -18.54
C ALA A 116 14.58 0.19 -17.09
N PRO A 117 14.94 -1.04 -16.68
CA PRO A 117 15.56 -1.28 -15.38
C PRO A 117 17.06 -0.97 -15.41
N ARG A 118 17.59 -0.24 -14.41
CA ARG A 118 19.04 0.07 -14.32
C ARG A 118 19.58 0.08 -12.89
N GLY A 119 20.61 -0.72 -12.60
CA GLY A 119 21.31 -0.66 -11.31
C GLY A 119 20.42 -0.95 -10.10
N ASN A 120 19.34 -1.72 -10.28
CA ASN A 120 18.54 -2.21 -9.16
C ASN A 120 19.29 -3.34 -8.43
N VAL A 121 19.13 -3.42 -7.12
CA VAL A 121 19.62 -4.51 -6.29
C VAL A 121 18.51 -5.55 -6.14
N ILE A 122 18.78 -6.78 -6.57
CA ILE A 122 17.85 -7.90 -6.40
C ILE A 122 18.25 -8.69 -5.15
N ALA A 123 17.71 -8.31 -4.00
CA ALA A 123 18.08 -8.93 -2.73
C ALA A 123 16.99 -8.77 -1.67
N ASN A 124 16.90 -9.74 -0.77
CA ASN A 124 15.97 -9.67 0.36
C ASN A 124 16.29 -8.44 1.23
N PRO A 125 15.32 -7.56 1.50
CA PRO A 125 15.53 -6.35 2.28
C PRO A 125 15.85 -6.62 3.76
N LEU A 126 15.64 -7.85 4.25
CA LEU A 126 15.84 -8.22 5.65
C LEU A 126 15.05 -7.31 6.60
N TYR A 127 13.74 -7.17 6.34
CA TYR A 127 12.81 -6.51 7.25
C TYR A 127 12.91 -7.09 8.68
N VAL A 128 12.67 -6.25 9.68
CA VAL A 128 12.68 -6.66 11.09
C VAL A 128 11.55 -7.66 11.36
N ASP A 129 10.30 -7.28 11.06
CA ASP A 129 9.12 -8.13 11.23
C ASP A 129 7.97 -7.71 10.27
N PRO A 130 8.04 -8.11 8.98
CA PRO A 130 7.04 -7.69 7.99
C PRO A 130 5.65 -8.28 8.27
N ALA A 131 5.55 -9.39 9.01
CA ALA A 131 4.26 -9.96 9.43
C ALA A 131 3.49 -9.07 10.43
N ARG A 132 4.19 -8.12 11.06
CA ARG A 132 3.62 -7.08 11.92
C ARG A 132 3.77 -5.68 11.31
N HIS A 133 4.05 -5.60 10.00
CA HIS A 133 4.29 -4.35 9.27
C HIS A 133 5.47 -3.52 9.80
N ASP A 134 6.43 -4.17 10.47
CA ASP A 134 7.70 -3.55 10.84
C ASP A 134 8.69 -3.69 9.68
N TYR A 135 8.61 -2.73 8.78
CA TYR A 135 9.40 -2.65 7.56
C TYR A 135 10.78 -2.02 7.74
N ARG A 136 11.19 -1.76 9.00
CA ARG A 136 12.56 -1.32 9.28
C ARG A 136 13.54 -2.36 8.79
N LEU A 137 14.71 -1.90 8.34
CA LEU A 137 15.73 -2.78 7.81
C LEU A 137 16.65 -3.24 8.94
N ARG A 138 17.02 -4.53 8.93
CA ARG A 138 18.14 -4.98 9.75
C ARG A 138 19.42 -4.28 9.29
N SER A 139 20.34 -4.02 10.20
CA SER A 139 21.62 -3.34 9.91
C SER A 139 22.48 -4.07 8.87
N THR A 140 22.25 -5.37 8.67
CA THR A 140 22.93 -6.20 7.65
C THR A 140 22.19 -6.25 6.33
N SER A 141 21.12 -5.47 6.15
CA SER A 141 20.35 -5.46 4.91
C SER A 141 21.21 -5.02 3.73
N PRO A 142 21.22 -5.77 2.62
CA PRO A 142 21.91 -5.36 1.38
C PRO A 142 21.27 -4.11 0.76
N CYS A 143 20.06 -3.75 1.18
CA CYS A 143 19.30 -2.63 0.63
C CYS A 143 19.49 -1.32 1.42
N LEU A 144 20.06 -1.41 2.62
CA LEU A 144 20.25 -0.26 3.52
C LEU A 144 21.15 0.83 2.91
N GLY A 145 22.26 0.43 2.28
CA GLY A 145 23.18 1.39 1.63
C GLY A 145 22.62 2.06 0.38
N LEU A 146 21.56 1.49 -0.21
CA LEU A 146 20.91 2.01 -1.41
C LEU A 146 19.75 2.96 -1.09
N THR A 147 18.96 2.59 -0.09
CA THR A 147 17.65 3.24 0.20
C THR A 147 17.59 3.97 1.53
N GLY A 148 18.58 3.77 2.42
CA GLY A 148 18.41 4.10 3.84
C GLY A 148 17.39 3.18 4.51
N ASP A 149 16.99 3.50 5.75
CA ASP A 149 15.87 2.82 6.41
C ASP A 149 14.61 3.68 6.26
N ILE A 150 13.91 3.49 5.14
CA ILE A 150 12.71 4.26 4.80
C ILE A 150 11.66 4.19 5.91
N ALA A 151 11.39 2.99 6.43
CA ALA A 151 10.36 2.80 7.44
C ALA A 151 10.72 3.49 8.76
N ALA A 152 12.00 3.46 9.17
CA ALA A 152 12.43 4.19 10.34
C ALA A 152 12.25 5.71 10.20
N GLU A 153 12.48 6.26 9.01
CA GLU A 153 12.25 7.69 8.73
C GLU A 153 10.76 8.05 8.73
N VAL A 154 9.90 7.21 8.14
CA VAL A 154 8.45 7.43 8.09
C VAL A 154 7.81 7.32 9.48
N ASP A 155 8.17 6.31 10.27
CA ASP A 155 7.59 6.08 11.60
C ASP A 155 8.19 6.99 12.70
N GLY A 156 9.37 7.57 12.44
CA GLY A 156 10.14 8.35 13.41
C GLY A 156 10.64 7.54 14.63
N PRO A 157 11.34 8.18 15.59
CA PRO A 157 11.95 7.49 16.74
C PRO A 157 10.96 6.87 17.76
N THR A 158 9.66 6.78 17.45
CA THR A 158 8.62 6.40 18.44
C THR A 158 7.80 5.16 18.10
N ALA A 159 8.20 4.33 17.14
CA ALA A 159 7.57 3.01 16.93
C ALA A 159 8.10 1.91 17.88
N THR A 160 8.47 2.28 19.11
CA THR A 160 8.84 1.33 20.17
C THR A 160 7.96 1.55 21.39
N ALA A 161 6.64 1.39 21.26
CA ALA A 161 5.71 0.94 22.31
C ALA A 161 4.23 1.22 21.94
N ALA A 162 3.54 0.22 21.40
CA ALA A 162 2.10 0.06 21.59
C ALA A 162 1.83 -1.42 21.93
N SER A 163 2.25 -1.82 23.12
CA SER A 163 1.37 -2.19 24.24
C SER A 163 0.44 -3.38 23.96
N THR A 164 0.92 -4.54 24.40
CA THR A 164 0.12 -5.62 24.96
C THR A 164 -1.12 -5.10 25.71
N HIS A 165 -2.30 -5.27 25.14
CA HIS A 165 -3.56 -5.18 25.90
C HIS A 165 -3.67 -6.39 26.83
N SER A 166 -2.94 -6.35 27.95
CA SER A 166 -3.21 -7.22 29.09
C SER A 166 -4.46 -6.69 29.79
N SER A 167 -5.54 -7.45 29.67
CA SER A 167 -6.82 -7.20 30.33
C SER A 167 -6.68 -7.41 31.85
N HIS A 168 -6.16 -6.40 32.56
CA HIS A 168 -6.26 -6.36 34.01
C HIS A 168 -7.63 -5.85 34.45
N ARG A 169 -8.57 -6.81 34.49
CA ARG A 169 -9.78 -6.74 35.31
C ARG A 169 -9.36 -6.54 36.77
N ARG A 170 -9.78 -5.43 37.39
CA ARG A 170 -9.86 -5.32 38.87
C ARG A 170 -11.31 -5.13 39.33
N PRO A 171 -11.72 -5.73 40.46
CA PRO A 171 -13.12 -5.80 40.88
C PRO A 171 -13.52 -4.74 41.92
N ARG A 172 -14.83 -4.42 41.88
CA ARG A 172 -15.77 -4.00 42.96
C ARG A 172 -15.57 -2.67 43.72
N GLY A 173 -16.67 -1.92 43.80
CA GLY A 173 -16.95 -0.95 44.88
C GLY A 173 -18.38 -0.42 44.84
N ARG A 174 -19.21 -0.81 45.81
CA ARG A 174 -20.61 -0.37 46.03
C ARG A 174 -20.67 1.09 46.51
N SER A 175 -21.73 1.83 46.15
CA SER A 175 -22.43 2.72 47.09
C SER A 175 -23.87 3.03 46.66
N ALA A 176 -24.73 3.03 47.67
CA ALA A 176 -26.18 3.15 47.67
C ALA A 176 -26.62 4.63 47.84
N VAL A 177 -27.62 5.10 47.08
CA VAL A 177 -28.99 5.48 47.52
C VAL A 177 -29.21 6.96 47.90
N ALA A 178 -30.14 7.63 47.19
CA ALA A 178 -31.35 8.32 47.70
C ALA A 178 -32.09 8.99 46.51
N SER A 179 -33.32 8.56 46.15
CA SER A 179 -34.64 9.15 46.55
C SER A 179 -35.00 10.39 45.69
N ARG A 180 -36.16 10.58 45.03
CA ARG A 180 -37.57 10.19 45.22
C ARG A 180 -38.33 10.56 43.92
N ASN A 181 -39.18 9.69 43.37
CA ASN A 181 -40.66 9.74 43.37
C ASN A 181 -41.29 10.30 42.08
N GLY A 182 -42.26 9.59 41.47
CA GLY A 182 -43.06 10.15 40.37
C GLY A 182 -43.74 9.17 39.40
N SER A 183 -44.59 8.28 39.91
CA SER A 183 -45.89 7.86 39.33
C SER A 183 -46.10 7.66 37.81
N ARG A 184 -46.53 6.41 37.50
CA ARG A 184 -47.75 6.01 36.76
C ARG A 184 -47.76 5.86 35.22
N LYS A 185 -48.12 4.62 34.86
CA LYS A 185 -49.03 4.12 33.80
C LYS A 185 -48.49 3.87 32.38
N ALA A 186 -48.32 2.57 32.12
CA ALA A 186 -48.81 1.77 31.00
C ALA A 186 -49.25 2.49 29.71
N HIS A 187 -48.69 2.05 28.57
CA HIS A 187 -49.51 1.59 27.44
C HIS A 187 -48.75 0.59 26.56
N ARG A 188 -49.44 -0.52 26.29
CA ARG A 188 -49.11 -1.61 25.38
C ARG A 188 -49.89 -1.38 24.09
N ALA A 189 -49.25 -1.37 22.92
CA ALA A 189 -49.81 -1.75 21.60
C ALA A 189 -48.78 -1.46 20.50
N ARG A 190 -48.21 -2.48 19.84
CA ARG A 190 -48.68 -3.18 18.62
C ARG A 190 -47.98 -2.65 17.35
N ARG A 191 -47.20 -3.54 16.74
CA ARG A 191 -46.72 -3.49 15.36
C ARG A 191 -47.88 -3.29 14.36
N PRO A 192 -47.61 -2.68 13.20
CA PRO A 192 -48.20 -3.11 11.95
C PRO A 192 -47.16 -3.70 10.99
N ARG A 193 -47.69 -4.58 10.13
CA ARG A 193 -47.01 -5.40 9.12
C ARG A 193 -46.69 -4.59 7.86
N ARG A 194 -45.67 -5.07 7.14
CA ARG A 194 -45.41 -4.81 5.71
C ARG A 194 -46.66 -5.09 4.84
N PRO A 195 -46.74 -4.48 3.65
CA PRO A 195 -47.20 -5.17 2.46
C PRO A 195 -46.10 -5.29 1.40
N HIS A 196 -46.06 -6.47 0.79
CA HIS A 196 -45.46 -6.74 -0.52
C HIS A 196 -46.18 -5.94 -1.61
N GLY A 197 -45.45 -5.55 -2.65
CA GLY A 197 -46.03 -4.99 -3.87
C GLY A 197 -44.99 -4.93 -4.99
N SER A 198 -44.98 -5.98 -5.79
CA SER A 198 -44.22 -6.15 -7.02
C SER A 198 -44.73 -5.23 -8.13
N ARG A 199 -43.80 -4.70 -8.93
CA ARG A 199 -43.86 -4.62 -10.39
C ARG A 199 -42.46 -4.38 -10.93
#